data_AF-A0A2V9YVD1-F1
#
_entry.id   AF-A0A2V9YVD1-F1
#
_cell.length_a   1.000
_cell.length_b   1.000
_cell.length_c   1.000
_cell.angle_alpha   90.00
_cell.angle_beta   90.00
_cell.angle_gamma   90.00
#
_symmetry.space_group_name_H-M   'P 1'
#
loop_
_entity.id
_entity.type
_entity.pdbx_description
1 polymer ?
#
loop_
_entity_poly.entity_id
_entity_poly.type
_entity_poly.pdbx_seq_one_letter_code
_entity_poly.pdbx_strand_id
1 'polypeptide(L)'
;MALSTNTGQISGTPSTAGNYTVAASVRDSENSPVSVSKTFSLTITSTPPPALSVTTASLPAGTQGSSYSTGLAASGGITPYSWSATGLPAGLSLNSGTGQIAGTPSTAGNYTVTAS
;
A
#
# COMPACT_ATOMS: atom_id res chain seq x y z
N MET A 1 13.55 -1.49 -17.84
CA MET A 1 13.21 -2.40 -18.95
C MET A 1 14.40 -2.51 -19.87
N ALA A 2 14.63 -3.67 -20.47
CA ALA A 2 15.73 -3.92 -21.40
C ALA A 2 15.24 -4.68 -22.63
N LEU A 3 15.85 -4.43 -23.79
CA LEU A 3 15.64 -5.20 -25.02
C LEU A 3 16.72 -6.28 -25.11
N SER A 4 16.31 -7.53 -25.23
CA SER A 4 17.20 -8.64 -25.57
C SER A 4 17.50 -8.60 -27.07
N THR A 5 18.76 -8.37 -27.42
CA THR A 5 19.22 -8.30 -28.82
C THR A 5 19.25 -9.67 -29.52
N ASN A 6 19.16 -10.76 -28.76
CA ASN A 6 19.19 -12.12 -29.29
C ASN A 6 17.80 -12.76 -29.45
N THR A 7 16.77 -12.21 -28.78
CA THR A 7 15.40 -12.75 -28.81
C THR A 7 14.35 -11.70 -29.21
N GLY A 8 14.73 -10.43 -29.34
CA GLY A 8 13.80 -9.32 -29.59
C GLY A 8 12.85 -9.04 -28.42
N GLN A 9 13.03 -9.71 -27.28
CA GLN A 9 12.14 -9.59 -26.14
C GLN A 9 12.43 -8.32 -25.34
N ILE A 10 11.39 -7.53 -25.06
CA ILE A 10 11.45 -6.40 -24.12
C ILE A 10 10.99 -6.93 -22.75
N SER A 11 11.83 -6.85 -21.73
CA SER A 11 11.53 -7.37 -20.39
C SER A 11 11.94 -6.42 -19.26
N GLY A 12 11.40 -6.66 -18.06
CA GLY A 12 11.65 -5.89 -16.84
C GLY A 12 10.36 -5.43 -16.16
N THR A 13 10.47 -4.98 -14.91
CA THR A 13 9.39 -4.42 -14.12
C THR A 13 9.37 -2.89 -14.25
N PRO A 14 8.35 -2.29 -14.87
CA PRO A 14 8.21 -0.83 -14.91
C PRO A 14 7.76 -0.31 -13.54
N SER A 15 8.45 0.71 -13.02
CA SER A 15 8.19 1.32 -11.70
C SER A 15 7.31 2.57 -11.76
N THR A 16 6.95 3.04 -12.95
CA THR A 16 6.18 4.26 -13.14
C THR A 16 5.10 4.01 -14.17
N ALA A 17 3.88 4.43 -13.87
CA ALA A 17 2.77 4.40 -14.81
C ALA A 17 2.92 5.53 -15.83
N GLY A 18 2.54 5.26 -17.07
CA GLY A 18 2.65 6.19 -18.16
C GLY A 18 2.60 5.53 -19.52
N ASN A 19 2.53 6.36 -20.55
CA ASN A 19 2.70 5.93 -21.92
C ASN A 19 4.16 6.06 -22.33
N TYR A 20 4.77 4.95 -22.71
CA TYR A 20 6.15 4.88 -23.15
C TYR A 20 6.22 4.54 -24.62
N THR A 21 7.05 5.27 -25.36
CA THR A 21 7.34 4.98 -26.75
C THR A 21 8.62 4.16 -26.82
N VAL A 22 8.53 2.94 -27.34
CA VAL A 22 9.68 2.04 -27.50
C VAL A 22 10.05 1.98 -28.98
N ALA A 23 11.26 2.40 -29.31
CA ALA A 23 11.83 2.21 -30.65
C ALA A 23 12.64 0.92 -30.69
N ALA A 24 12.31 0.03 -31.63
CA ALA A 24 13.12 -1.14 -31.95
C ALA A 24 13.72 -0.95 -33.34
N SER A 25 15.03 -1.16 -33.45
CA SER A 25 15.75 -1.17 -34.72
C SER A 25 16.30 -2.55 -35.02
N VAL A 26 16.26 -2.93 -36.28
CA VAL A 26 16.92 -4.12 -36.82
C VAL A 26 17.93 -3.68 -37.87
N ARG A 27 19.09 -4.32 -37.90
CA ARG A 27 20.14 -4.10 -38.90
C ARG A 27 20.50 -5.45 -39.50
N ASP A 28 20.55 -5.53 -40.83
CA ASP A 28 21.03 -6.74 -41.51
C ASP A 28 22.57 -6.86 -41.44
N SER A 29 23.11 -7.99 -41.90
CA SER A 29 24.54 -8.30 -41.89
C SER A 29 25.19 -8.25 -43.28
N GLU A 30 24.60 -7.54 -44.24
CA GLU A 30 25.16 -7.45 -45.60
C GLU A 30 26.44 -6.59 -45.63
N ASN A 31 27.19 -6.67 -46.75
CA ASN A 31 28.39 -5.85 -46.97
C ASN A 31 28.10 -4.33 -47.00
N SER A 32 26.83 -3.94 -47.14
CA SER A 32 26.34 -2.56 -47.04
C SER A 32 25.07 -2.56 -46.20
N PRO A 33 25.19 -2.64 -44.87
CA PRO A 33 24.07 -3.06 -44.03
C PRO A 33 23.02 -1.97 -43.86
N VAL A 34 21.75 -2.34 -43.96
CA VAL A 34 20.61 -1.42 -43.81
C VAL A 34 20.01 -1.54 -42.41
N SER A 35 19.61 -0.40 -41.82
CA SER A 35 18.88 -0.38 -40.54
C SER A 35 17.45 0.11 -40.75
N VAL A 36 16.48 -0.59 -40.17
CA VAL A 36 15.06 -0.20 -40.14
C VAL A 36 14.60 -0.10 -38.70
N SER A 37 13.89 0.99 -38.38
CA SER A 37 13.35 1.23 -37.03
C SER A 37 11.83 1.29 -37.07
N LYS A 38 11.18 0.75 -36.03
CA LYS A 38 9.77 0.95 -35.74
C LYS A 38 9.54 1.36 -34.29
N THR A 39 8.52 2.17 -34.09
CA THR A 39 8.08 2.64 -32.78
C THR A 39 6.81 1.91 -32.33
N PHE A 40 6.78 1.51 -31.07
CA PHE A 40 5.65 0.88 -30.40
C PHE A 40 5.21 1.73 -29.22
N SER A 41 3.91 1.81 -28.98
CA SER A 41 3.34 2.39 -27.77
C SER A 41 3.15 1.32 -26.71
N LEU A 42 3.69 1.55 -25.52
CA LEU A 42 3.53 0.71 -24.35
C LEU A 42 2.86 1.52 -23.23
N THR A 43 1.66 1.13 -22.85
CA THR A 43 0.94 1.75 -21.73
C THR A 43 1.18 0.94 -20.46
N ILE A 44 1.78 1.58 -19.46
CA ILE A 44 1.91 1.04 -18.10
C ILE A 44 0.86 1.71 -17.23
N THR A 45 -0.07 0.93 -16.69
CA THR A 45 -1.09 1.42 -15.76
C THR A 45 -0.67 1.15 -14.32
N SER A 46 -0.87 2.13 -13.43
CA SER A 46 -0.89 1.88 -11.99
C SER A 46 -2.34 1.76 -11.55
N THR A 47 -2.72 0.61 -11.01
CA THR A 47 -3.96 0.48 -10.25
C THR A 47 -3.73 1.08 -8.87
N PRO A 48 -4.51 2.10 -8.46
CA PRO A 48 -4.47 2.57 -7.08
C PRO A 48 -4.76 1.42 -6.12
N PRO A 49 -4.14 1.40 -4.93
CA PRO A 49 -4.57 0.51 -3.87
C PRO A 49 -6.06 0.76 -3.55
N PRO A 50 -6.78 -0.23 -2.99
CA PRO A 50 -8.15 -0.02 -2.54
C PRO A 50 -8.23 1.17 -1.59
N ALA A 51 -9.38 1.84 -1.49
CA ALA A 51 -9.53 2.94 -0.53
C ALA A 51 -9.23 2.46 0.90
N LEU A 52 -8.46 3.26 1.66
CA LEU A 52 -8.16 2.97 3.06
C LEU A 52 -9.42 3.11 3.92
N SER A 53 -9.72 2.10 4.73
CA SER A 53 -10.84 2.13 5.66
C SER A 53 -10.51 1.37 6.95
N VAL A 54 -10.88 1.93 8.09
CA VAL A 54 -10.95 1.18 9.35
C VAL A 54 -12.14 0.22 9.28
N THR A 55 -11.93 -1.05 9.60
CA THR A 55 -12.95 -2.11 9.56
C THR A 55 -13.46 -2.51 10.94
N THR A 56 -12.78 -2.08 12.01
CA THR A 56 -13.27 -2.27 13.38
C THR A 56 -14.55 -1.47 13.61
N ALA A 57 -15.67 -2.17 13.76
CA ALA A 57 -16.98 -1.54 13.96
C ALA A 57 -17.22 -1.07 15.41
N SER A 58 -16.69 -1.79 16.39
CA SER A 58 -16.88 -1.49 17.81
C SER A 58 -15.76 -2.07 18.65
N LEU A 59 -15.47 -1.43 19.78
CA LEU A 59 -14.53 -1.94 20.78
C LEU A 59 -15.26 -2.80 21.83
N PRO A 60 -14.69 -3.93 22.27
CA PRO A 60 -15.23 -4.70 23.38
C PRO A 60 -15.35 -3.86 24.65
N ALA A 61 -16.35 -4.14 25.49
CA ALA A 61 -16.46 -3.51 26.81
C ALA A 61 -15.26 -3.88 27.68
N GLY A 62 -14.71 -2.89 28.39
CA GLY A 62 -13.65 -3.08 29.38
C GLY A 62 -14.20 -3.00 30.81
N THR A 63 -13.52 -3.67 31.74
CA THR A 63 -13.84 -3.60 33.17
C THR A 63 -12.84 -2.68 33.87
N GLN A 64 -13.35 -1.77 34.72
CA GLN A 64 -12.50 -0.89 35.53
C GLN A 64 -11.48 -1.71 36.34
N GLY A 65 -10.23 -1.25 36.35
CA GLY A 65 -9.14 -1.87 37.11
C GLY A 65 -8.66 -3.22 36.56
N SER A 66 -9.27 -3.74 35.48
CA SER A 66 -8.84 -4.97 34.81
C SER A 66 -8.02 -4.66 33.57
N SER A 67 -7.09 -5.54 33.20
CA SER A 67 -6.35 -5.39 31.96
C SER A 67 -7.28 -5.44 30.75
N TYR A 68 -7.07 -4.53 29.83
CA TYR A 68 -7.79 -4.41 28.57
C TYR A 68 -6.80 -4.43 27.41
N SER A 69 -7.11 -5.17 26.36
CA SER A 69 -6.30 -5.25 25.15
C SER A 69 -7.20 -5.57 23.96
N THR A 70 -7.17 -4.73 22.93
CA THR A 70 -7.92 -4.92 21.70
C THR A 70 -7.14 -4.36 20.51
N GLY A 71 -7.34 -4.93 19.33
CA GLY A 71 -6.68 -4.51 18.10
C GLY A 71 -7.64 -3.82 17.15
N LEU A 72 -7.17 -2.75 16.51
CA LEU A 72 -7.84 -2.13 15.38
C LEU A 72 -7.47 -2.86 14.08
N ALA A 73 -8.41 -2.91 13.15
CA ALA A 73 -8.25 -3.50 11.83
C ALA A 73 -8.58 -2.47 10.76
N ALA A 74 -7.77 -2.44 9.70
CA ALA A 74 -7.96 -1.60 8.52
C ALA A 74 -7.73 -2.40 7.25
N SER A 75 -8.37 -1.99 6.16
CA SER A 75 -8.24 -2.57 4.83
C SER A 75 -7.96 -1.49 3.78
N GLY A 76 -7.40 -1.90 2.64
CA GLY A 76 -7.01 -0.99 1.57
C GLY A 76 -5.76 -0.17 1.90
N GLY A 77 -5.48 0.85 1.10
CA GLY A 77 -4.30 1.68 1.25
C GLY A 77 -2.98 0.93 1.02
N ILE A 78 -1.90 1.52 1.52
CA ILE A 78 -0.55 0.97 1.43
C ILE A 78 0.00 0.85 2.84
N THR A 79 0.53 -0.32 3.17
CA THR A 79 1.19 -0.58 4.45
C THR A 79 2.61 -0.01 4.47
N PRO A 80 3.16 0.36 5.64
CA PRO A 80 2.58 0.21 6.99
C PRO A 80 1.53 1.28 7.34
N TYR A 81 0.53 0.91 8.13
CA TYR A 81 -0.46 1.87 8.65
C TYR A 81 0.06 2.63 9.86
N SER A 82 -0.40 3.87 10.02
CA SER A 82 -0.20 4.67 11.22
C SER A 82 -1.55 4.97 11.84
N TRP A 83 -1.69 4.62 13.11
CA TRP A 83 -2.96 4.71 13.83
C TRP A 83 -2.96 5.89 14.80
N SER A 84 -4.10 6.57 14.88
CA SER A 84 -4.42 7.54 15.93
C SER A 84 -5.76 7.20 16.57
N ALA A 85 -5.91 7.51 17.86
CA ALA A 85 -7.18 7.37 18.56
C ALA A 85 -7.40 8.53 19.53
N THR A 86 -8.64 8.97 19.63
CA THR A 86 -9.10 10.02 20.55
C THR A 86 -10.27 9.50 21.39
N GLY A 87 -10.50 10.11 22.56
CA GLY A 87 -11.57 9.71 23.48
C GLY A 87 -11.32 8.43 24.27
N LEU A 88 -10.05 7.96 24.32
CA LEU A 88 -9.67 6.81 25.15
C LEU A 88 -9.85 7.12 26.65
N PRO A 89 -10.44 6.20 27.44
CA PRO A 89 -10.47 6.28 28.90
C PRO A 89 -9.06 6.43 29.48
N ALA A 90 -8.95 7.11 30.64
CA ALA A 90 -7.69 7.19 31.37
C ALA A 90 -7.16 5.79 31.71
N GLY A 91 -5.86 5.59 31.47
CA GLY A 91 -5.18 4.31 31.65
C GLY A 91 -5.20 3.38 30.43
N LEU A 92 -5.87 3.76 29.34
CA LEU A 92 -5.72 3.13 28.03
C LEU A 92 -4.84 3.97 27.11
N SER A 93 -4.10 3.29 26.23
CA SER A 93 -3.22 3.90 25.24
C SER A 93 -3.29 3.14 23.92
N LEU A 94 -3.07 3.84 22.81
CA LEU A 94 -2.96 3.25 21.47
C LEU A 94 -1.50 3.12 21.06
N ASN A 95 -1.11 1.96 20.55
CA ASN A 95 0.12 1.79 19.80
C ASN A 95 -0.10 2.20 18.34
N SER A 96 0.50 3.31 17.92
CA SER A 96 0.33 3.88 16.57
C SER A 96 0.88 3.03 15.44
N GLY A 97 1.79 2.08 15.72
CA GLY A 97 2.37 1.19 14.70
C GLY A 97 1.59 -0.11 14.51
N THR A 98 0.88 -0.58 15.54
CA THR A 98 0.15 -1.86 15.50
C THR A 98 -1.37 -1.70 15.53
N GLY A 99 -1.88 -0.53 15.89
CA GLY A 99 -3.31 -0.31 16.10
C GLY A 99 -3.84 -0.96 17.39
N GLN A 100 -2.97 -1.38 18.31
CA GLN A 100 -3.37 -2.02 19.55
C GLN A 100 -3.73 -0.98 20.62
N ILE A 101 -4.94 -1.06 21.16
CA ILE A 101 -5.36 -0.31 22.35
C ILE A 101 -5.18 -1.22 23.55
N ALA A 102 -4.35 -0.80 24.52
CA ALA A 102 -4.08 -1.58 25.71
C ALA A 102 -3.90 -0.71 26.96
N GLY A 103 -4.12 -1.32 28.12
CA GLY A 103 -3.89 -0.72 29.43
C GLY A 103 -4.92 -1.17 30.45
N THR A 104 -5.11 -0.36 31.49
CA THR A 104 -6.06 -0.63 32.58
C THR A 104 -6.93 0.60 32.77
N PRO A 105 -8.21 0.57 32.39
CA PRO A 105 -9.09 1.73 32.52
C PRO A 105 -9.33 2.03 34.00
N SER A 106 -9.08 3.27 34.41
CA SER A 106 -9.18 3.69 35.81
C SER A 106 -10.59 4.10 36.23
N THR A 107 -11.46 4.44 35.28
CA THR A 107 -12.80 4.97 35.55
C THR A 107 -13.84 4.27 34.68
N ALA A 108 -14.83 3.64 35.31
CA ALA A 108 -15.99 3.09 34.62
C ALA A 108 -16.83 4.21 33.97
N GLY A 109 -17.31 3.98 32.75
CA GLY A 109 -18.14 4.95 32.03
C GLY A 109 -18.27 4.60 30.56
N ASN A 110 -19.09 5.38 29.86
CA ASN A 110 -19.26 5.29 28.41
C ASN A 110 -18.29 6.27 27.75
N TYR A 111 -17.41 5.76 26.88
CA TYR A 111 -16.42 6.55 26.17
C TYR A 111 -16.62 6.41 24.68
N THR A 112 -16.70 7.53 23.98
CA THR A 112 -16.72 7.56 22.51
C THR A 112 -15.28 7.62 22.01
N VAL A 113 -14.78 6.48 21.53
CA VAL A 113 -13.44 6.38 20.95
C VAL A 113 -13.53 6.55 19.43
N THR A 114 -12.72 7.46 18.87
CA THR A 114 -12.58 7.63 17.43
C THR A 114 -11.17 7.22 17.02
N ALA A 115 -11.07 6.26 16.09
CA ALA A 115 -9.79 5.80 15.52
C ALA A 115 -9.68 6.17 14.04
N SER A 116 -8.47 6.51 13.60
CA SER A 116 -8.15 6.93 12.23
C SER A 116 -6.78 6.42 11.80
#